data_AF-A0A7W0NMG4-F1
#
_entry.id   AF-A0A7W0NMG4-F1
#
_cell.length_a   1.000
_cell.length_b   1.000
_cell.length_c   1.000
_cell.angle_alpha   90.00
_cell.angle_beta   90.00
_cell.angle_gamma   90.00
#
_symmetry.space_group_name_H-M   'P 1'
#
loop_
_entity.id
_entity.type
_entity.pdbx_description
1 polymer ?
#
loop_
_entity_poly.entity_id
_entity_poly.type
_entity_poly.pdbx_seq_one_letter_code
_entity_poly.pdbx_strand_id
1 'polypeptide(L)'
;KTDQYKQLAQQQGGDAISRQFEQVTLARLVRRAVLVPVAEEMGIKVSDEEIDQQLEQVKAQLPSEEAFDKALEERGFTLEEVKGLFRDQLLEQKLQQKVTADSGPTEARLRQEYEANPQAFDETHYQHILVKKESIAKDLSQQLQNAPESKVDTLFTQLAEKFSEDPSAAENSGDLGFVPAGQLVPEFEQAALKLKVGEVSDPVQSQYGFHIIRVLGRRSLSFAEAKPQLEQQLGAQQGEEAWASFVKKSYQDAGVEINPRFGELDLDTQQIVNPDAGSVPGAEQSKE
;
A
#
# COMPACT_ATOMS: atom_id res chain seq x y z
N LYS A 1 13.93 8.89 28.48
CA LYS A 1 14.84 9.29 27.38
C LYS A 1 15.78 8.11 27.10
N THR A 2 15.37 7.24 26.18
CA THR A 2 15.88 5.88 25.97
C THR A 2 17.28 5.88 25.37
N ASP A 3 18.17 4.95 25.79
CA ASP A 3 19.59 4.95 25.40
C ASP A 3 19.84 4.77 23.89
N GLN A 4 18.84 4.28 23.15
CA GLN A 4 18.82 4.24 21.68
C GLN A 4 18.95 5.65 21.05
N TYR A 5 18.37 6.68 21.69
CA TYR A 5 18.49 8.08 21.27
C TYR A 5 19.92 8.59 21.38
N LYS A 6 20.62 8.24 22.47
CA LYS A 6 22.02 8.64 22.67
C LYS A 6 22.93 8.00 21.63
N GLN A 7 22.67 6.75 21.26
CA GLN A 7 23.44 6.04 20.23
C GLN A 7 23.21 6.61 18.83
N LEU A 8 21.97 6.91 18.43
CA LEU A 8 21.70 7.56 17.14
C LEU A 8 22.31 8.97 17.08
N ALA A 9 22.12 9.77 18.14
CA ALA A 9 22.66 11.12 18.23
C ALA A 9 24.19 11.19 18.12
N GLN A 10 24.91 10.15 18.57
CA GLN A 10 26.36 10.06 18.44
C GLN A 10 26.84 9.80 17.00
N GLN A 11 26.00 9.29 16.10
CA GLN A 11 26.41 8.88 14.74
C GLN A 11 26.09 9.90 13.63
N GLN A 12 25.11 10.81 13.81
CA GLN A 12 24.71 11.76 12.75
C GLN A 12 24.72 13.25 13.19
N GLY A 13 25.49 13.59 14.22
CA GLY A 13 25.52 14.94 14.78
C GLY A 13 24.32 15.18 15.70
N GLY A 14 24.53 15.02 17.01
CA GLY A 14 23.46 14.82 17.99
C GLY A 14 22.39 15.91 18.05
N ASP A 15 22.71 17.14 17.66
CA ASP A 15 21.77 18.25 17.66
C ASP A 15 20.71 18.15 16.54
N ALA A 16 21.08 17.60 15.37
CA ALA A 16 20.16 17.42 14.25
C ALA A 16 19.12 16.33 14.53
N ILE A 17 19.56 15.18 15.05
CA ILE A 17 18.67 14.09 15.48
C ILE A 17 17.77 14.53 16.63
N SER A 18 18.33 15.29 17.59
CA SER A 18 17.56 15.82 18.72
C SER A 18 16.41 16.72 18.23
N ARG A 19 16.70 17.63 17.29
CA ARG A 19 15.72 18.55 16.74
C ARG A 19 14.64 17.84 15.92
N GLN A 20 15.02 16.90 15.07
CA GLN A 20 14.04 16.13 14.27
C GLN A 20 13.08 15.35 15.18
N PHE A 21 13.60 14.75 16.26
CA PHE A 21 12.79 14.06 17.24
C PHE A 21 11.82 15.01 17.97
N GLU A 22 12.29 16.19 18.36
CA GLU A 22 11.44 17.25 18.95
C GLU A 22 10.32 17.68 17.99
N GLN A 23 10.63 17.87 16.70
CA GLN A 23 9.66 18.27 15.68
C GLN A 23 8.58 17.20 15.46
N VAL A 24 8.98 15.93 15.31
CA VAL A 24 8.03 14.81 15.14
C VAL A 24 7.16 14.64 16.39
N THR A 25 7.75 14.76 17.58
CA THR A 25 7.00 14.67 18.84
C THR A 25 6.01 15.82 18.97
N LEU A 26 6.44 17.05 18.68
CA LEU A 26 5.58 18.23 18.74
C LEU A 26 4.45 18.16 17.71
N ALA A 27 4.73 17.75 16.48
CA ALA A 27 3.71 17.55 15.44
C ALA A 27 2.62 16.57 15.89
N ARG A 28 3.01 15.46 16.53
CA ARG A 28 2.07 14.50 17.12
C ARG A 28 1.21 15.13 18.23
N LEU A 29 1.83 15.89 19.14
CA LEU A 29 1.11 16.56 20.23
C LEU A 29 0.12 17.59 19.72
N VAL A 30 0.51 18.37 18.71
CA VAL A 30 -0.37 19.33 18.03
C VAL A 30 -1.53 18.59 17.37
N ARG A 31 -1.28 17.49 16.64
CA ARG A 31 -2.34 16.68 16.03
C ARG A 31 -3.36 16.21 17.04
N ARG A 32 -2.90 15.68 18.18
CA ARG A 32 -3.77 15.27 19.28
C ARG A 32 -4.59 16.46 19.81
N ALA A 33 -3.94 17.61 20.05
CA ALA A 33 -4.60 18.81 20.57
C ALA A 33 -5.68 19.36 19.63
N VAL A 34 -5.51 19.18 18.31
CA VAL A 34 -6.49 19.61 17.30
C VAL A 34 -7.61 18.58 17.12
N LEU A 35 -7.28 17.30 16.92
CA LEU A 35 -8.26 16.30 16.50
C LEU A 35 -9.08 15.70 17.64
N VAL A 36 -8.55 15.63 18.87
CA VAL A 36 -9.31 15.07 20.01
C VAL A 36 -10.56 15.90 20.31
N PRO A 37 -10.49 17.24 20.47
CA PRO A 37 -11.69 18.04 20.71
C PRO A 37 -12.70 17.93 19.56
N VAL A 38 -12.23 17.94 18.32
CA VAL A 38 -13.08 17.78 17.14
C VAL A 38 -13.82 16.44 17.14
N ALA A 39 -13.13 15.35 17.48
CA ALA A 39 -13.76 14.04 17.62
C ALA A 39 -14.84 14.04 18.71
N GLU A 40 -14.55 14.64 19.87
CA GLU A 40 -15.49 14.75 20.98
C GLU A 40 -16.73 15.58 20.62
N GLU A 41 -16.57 16.71 19.92
CA GLU A 41 -17.66 17.54 19.39
C GLU A 41 -18.55 16.76 18.40
N MET A 42 -17.93 15.89 17.60
CA MET A 42 -18.64 14.97 16.70
C MET A 42 -19.24 13.75 17.41
N GLY A 43 -19.15 13.68 18.75
CA GLY A 43 -19.70 12.62 19.58
C GLY A 43 -18.95 11.29 19.47
N ILE A 44 -17.70 11.32 19.01
CA ILE A 44 -16.85 10.14 18.86
C ILE A 44 -16.14 9.87 20.17
N LYS A 45 -16.21 8.61 20.63
CA LYS A 45 -15.56 8.15 21.85
C LYS A 45 -14.92 6.79 21.61
N VAL A 46 -13.87 6.51 22.38
CA VAL A 46 -13.19 5.21 22.44
C VAL A 46 -13.42 4.63 23.83
N SER A 47 -13.93 3.40 23.91
CA SER A 47 -14.13 2.70 25.18
C SER A 47 -12.87 1.98 25.61
N ASP A 48 -12.78 1.65 26.90
CA ASP A 48 -11.64 0.91 27.43
C ASP A 48 -11.59 -0.53 26.87
N GLU A 49 -12.74 -1.13 26.55
CA GLU A 49 -12.79 -2.44 25.89
C GLU A 49 -12.14 -2.42 24.50
N GLU A 50 -12.30 -1.34 23.73
CA GLU A 50 -11.67 -1.21 22.42
C GLU A 50 -10.15 -1.08 22.55
N ILE A 51 -9.68 -0.39 23.59
CA ILE A 51 -8.25 -0.24 23.89
C ILE A 51 -7.66 -1.59 24.33
N ASP A 52 -8.36 -2.32 25.20
CA ASP A 52 -7.93 -3.63 25.66
C ASP A 52 -7.90 -4.64 24.50
N GLN A 53 -8.86 -4.58 23.57
CA GLN A 53 -8.82 -5.39 22.34
C GLN A 53 -7.58 -5.09 21.48
N GLN A 54 -7.20 -3.82 21.32
CA GLN A 54 -5.97 -3.46 20.59
C GLN A 54 -4.71 -3.97 21.32
N LEU A 55 -4.68 -3.87 22.65
CA LEU A 55 -3.59 -4.43 23.45
C LEU A 55 -3.44 -5.93 23.24
N GLU A 56 -4.54 -6.69 23.29
CA GLU A 56 -4.51 -8.13 23.09
C GLU A 56 -4.07 -8.52 21.67
N GLN A 57 -4.47 -7.76 20.64
CA GLN A 57 -3.97 -7.98 19.27
C GLN A 57 -2.46 -7.79 19.17
N VAL A 58 -1.90 -6.78 19.84
CA VAL A 58 -0.45 -6.56 19.85
C VAL A 58 0.28 -7.62 20.66
N LYS A 59 -0.25 -8.02 21.83
CA LYS A 59 0.32 -9.11 22.64
C LYS A 59 0.33 -10.44 21.88
N ALA A 60 -0.70 -10.73 21.09
CA ALA A 60 -0.78 -11.96 20.30
C ALA A 60 0.29 -12.06 19.20
N GLN A 61 0.90 -10.94 18.79
CA GLN A 61 2.02 -10.93 17.84
C GLN A 61 3.38 -11.14 18.52
N LEU A 62 3.43 -11.13 19.85
CA LEU A 62 4.65 -11.32 20.62
C LEU A 62 4.76 -12.77 21.11
N PRO A 63 5.99 -13.27 21.37
CA PRO A 63 6.19 -14.64 21.84
C PRO A 63 5.50 -14.96 23.16
N SER A 64 5.29 -13.97 24.02
CA SER A 64 4.62 -14.09 25.32
C SER A 64 4.21 -12.72 25.87
N GLU A 65 3.35 -12.72 26.90
CA GLU A 65 3.00 -11.51 27.65
C GLU A 65 4.22 -10.92 28.40
N GLU A 66 5.10 -11.78 28.93
CA GLU A 66 6.36 -11.33 29.54
C GLU A 66 7.27 -10.61 28.53
N ALA A 67 7.25 -11.03 27.25
CA ALA A 67 7.97 -10.32 26.19
C ALA A 67 7.38 -8.94 25.91
N PHE A 68 6.07 -8.74 26.11
CA PHE A 68 5.43 -7.42 26.02
C PHE A 68 5.90 -6.50 27.16
N ASP A 69 5.82 -6.95 28.40
CA ASP A 69 6.25 -6.17 29.58
C ASP A 69 7.71 -5.76 29.46
N LYS A 70 8.58 -6.71 29.09
CA LYS A 70 10.00 -6.44 28.86
C LYS A 70 10.22 -5.40 27.75
N ALA A 71 9.45 -5.47 26.67
CA ALA A 71 9.55 -4.50 25.58
C ALA A 71 9.11 -3.09 26.02
N LEU A 72 8.14 -2.97 26.93
CA LEU A 72 7.76 -1.69 27.53
C LEU A 72 8.89 -1.13 28.40
N GLU A 73 9.47 -1.96 29.28
CA GLU A 73 10.57 -1.56 30.15
C GLU A 73 11.82 -1.12 29.36
N GLU A 74 12.24 -1.92 28.38
CA GLU A 74 13.41 -1.61 27.53
C GLU A 74 13.23 -0.29 26.75
N ARG A 75 11.99 0.01 26.33
CA ARG A 75 11.67 1.23 25.58
C ARG A 75 11.35 2.42 26.49
N GLY A 76 11.16 2.18 27.79
CA GLY A 76 10.83 3.18 28.80
C GLY A 76 9.41 3.69 28.70
N PHE A 77 8.45 2.85 28.31
CA PHE A 77 7.02 3.14 28.29
C PHE A 77 6.31 2.50 29.48
N THR A 78 5.29 3.18 29.99
CA THR A 78 4.30 2.60 30.90
C THR A 78 3.12 2.03 30.12
N LEU A 79 2.40 1.08 30.71
CA LEU A 79 1.17 0.55 30.11
C LEU A 79 0.12 1.66 29.86
N GLU A 80 0.01 2.61 30.79
CA GLU A 80 -0.92 3.75 30.65
C GLU A 80 -0.56 4.66 29.47
N GLU A 81 0.73 4.90 29.23
CA GLU A 81 1.16 5.66 28.05
C GLU A 81 0.78 4.93 26.77
N VAL A 82 0.99 3.61 26.70
CA VAL A 82 0.59 2.79 25.55
C VAL A 82 -0.92 2.80 25.33
N LYS A 83 -1.71 2.63 26.39
CA LYS A 83 -3.17 2.77 26.36
C LYS A 83 -3.58 4.15 25.83
N GLY A 84 -2.87 5.20 26.24
CA GLY A 84 -3.04 6.55 25.72
C GLY A 84 -2.79 6.65 24.22
N LEU A 85 -1.74 6.00 23.69
CA LEU A 85 -1.45 5.99 22.26
C LEU A 85 -2.54 5.27 21.45
N PHE A 86 -3.03 4.12 21.94
CA PHE A 86 -4.12 3.41 21.27
C PHE A 86 -5.43 4.18 21.32
N ARG A 87 -5.72 4.87 22.42
CA ARG A 87 -6.89 5.74 22.51
C ARG A 87 -6.85 6.82 21.43
N ASP A 88 -5.71 7.48 21.24
CA ASP A 88 -5.55 8.51 20.20
C ASP A 88 -5.70 7.93 18.79
N GLN A 89 -5.04 6.79 18.53
CA GLN A 89 -5.09 6.12 17.24
C GLN A 89 -6.52 5.68 16.88
N LEU A 90 -7.23 5.05 17.81
CA LEU A 90 -8.62 4.61 17.61
C LEU A 90 -9.57 5.79 17.43
N LEU A 91 -9.38 6.88 18.19
CA LEU A 91 -10.20 8.07 18.07
C LEU A 91 -10.05 8.71 16.69
N GLU A 92 -8.80 8.83 16.22
CA GLU A 92 -8.51 9.36 14.88
C GLU A 92 -9.05 8.44 13.79
N GLN A 93 -8.89 7.12 13.91
CA GLN A 93 -9.46 6.15 12.97
C GLN A 93 -10.99 6.28 12.86
N LYS A 94 -11.68 6.39 14.00
CA LYS A 94 -13.13 6.59 14.03
C LYS A 94 -13.54 7.94 13.46
N LEU A 95 -12.78 8.99 13.73
CA LEU A 95 -12.98 10.32 13.17
C LEU A 95 -12.85 10.30 11.66
N GLN A 96 -11.79 9.69 11.13
CA GLN A 96 -11.59 9.50 9.70
C GLN A 96 -12.77 8.74 9.09
N GLN A 97 -13.14 7.58 9.63
CA GLN A 97 -14.29 6.80 9.15
C GLN A 97 -15.59 7.61 9.10
N LYS A 98 -15.85 8.43 10.13
CA LYS A 98 -17.06 9.26 10.19
C LYS A 98 -17.04 10.39 9.16
N VAL A 99 -15.88 11.01 8.94
CA VAL A 99 -15.70 12.10 7.97
C VAL A 99 -15.76 11.59 6.53
N THR A 100 -15.23 10.39 6.27
CA THR A 100 -15.13 9.84 4.91
C THR A 100 -16.29 8.94 4.53
N ALA A 101 -17.24 8.66 5.43
CA ALA A 101 -18.36 7.74 5.18
C ALA A 101 -19.16 8.09 3.90
N ASP A 102 -19.37 9.38 3.65
CA ASP A 102 -20.13 9.89 2.51
C ASP A 102 -19.23 10.47 1.40
N SER A 103 -17.91 10.27 1.49
CA SER A 103 -16.94 10.77 0.51
C SER A 103 -16.79 9.88 -0.72
N GLY A 104 -17.62 8.84 -0.86
CA GLY A 104 -17.54 7.91 -1.98
C GLY A 104 -17.84 8.56 -3.35
N PRO A 105 -17.36 7.94 -4.44
CA PRO A 105 -17.52 8.48 -5.78
C PRO A 105 -18.98 8.47 -6.23
N THR A 106 -19.41 9.58 -6.83
CA THR A 106 -20.73 9.66 -7.48
C THR A 106 -20.79 8.73 -8.69
N GLU A 107 -21.98 8.26 -9.05
CA GLU A 107 -22.17 7.44 -10.25
C GLU A 107 -21.68 8.14 -11.54
N ALA A 108 -21.87 9.46 -11.63
CA ALA A 108 -21.33 10.25 -12.74
C ALA A 108 -19.81 10.19 -12.81
N ARG A 109 -19.11 10.26 -11.66
CA ARG A 109 -17.65 10.15 -11.61
C ARG A 109 -17.19 8.74 -11.97
N LEU A 110 -17.86 7.70 -11.47
CA LEU A 110 -17.56 6.31 -11.82
C LEU A 110 -17.67 6.08 -13.33
N ARG A 111 -18.75 6.59 -13.96
CA ARG A 111 -18.93 6.50 -15.41
C ARG A 111 -17.86 7.25 -16.18
N GLN A 112 -17.52 8.47 -15.73
CA GLN A 112 -16.45 9.25 -16.34
C GLN A 112 -15.11 8.49 -16.32
N GLU A 113 -14.76 7.87 -15.19
CA GLU A 113 -13.51 7.12 -15.05
C GLU A 113 -13.50 5.88 -15.96
N TYR A 114 -14.60 5.14 -15.99
CA TYR A 114 -14.76 3.98 -16.87
C TYR A 114 -14.62 4.37 -18.36
N GLU A 115 -15.28 5.45 -18.77
CA GLU A 115 -15.27 5.93 -20.16
C GLU A 115 -13.94 6.55 -20.57
N ALA A 116 -13.17 7.10 -19.62
CA ALA A 116 -11.87 7.70 -19.88
C ALA A 116 -10.79 6.64 -20.21
N ASN A 117 -10.90 5.43 -19.65
CA ASN A 117 -9.94 4.36 -19.88
C ASN A 117 -10.62 2.98 -19.94
N PRO A 118 -11.41 2.69 -21.00
CA PRO A 118 -12.13 1.42 -21.10
C PRO A 118 -11.20 0.20 -21.16
N GLN A 119 -9.98 0.36 -21.67
CA GLN A 119 -9.00 -0.73 -21.77
C GLN A 119 -8.42 -1.16 -20.42
N ALA A 120 -8.51 -0.32 -19.38
CA ALA A 120 -8.14 -0.75 -18.02
C ALA A 120 -9.04 -1.86 -17.47
N PHE A 121 -10.22 -2.05 -18.08
CA PHE A 121 -11.19 -3.08 -17.71
C PHE A 121 -11.19 -4.26 -18.67
N ASP A 122 -10.19 -4.33 -19.56
CA ASP A 122 -9.93 -5.51 -20.36
C ASP A 122 -9.26 -6.57 -19.48
N GLU A 123 -9.77 -7.78 -19.55
CA GLU A 123 -9.22 -8.96 -18.91
C GLU A 123 -8.93 -10.03 -19.95
N THR A 124 -7.83 -10.74 -19.74
CA THR A 124 -7.45 -11.87 -20.61
C THR A 124 -7.26 -13.10 -19.77
N HIS A 125 -7.85 -14.21 -20.22
CA HIS A 125 -7.70 -15.51 -19.60
C HIS A 125 -6.42 -16.17 -20.13
N TYR A 126 -5.48 -16.45 -19.24
CA TYR A 126 -4.19 -17.04 -19.61
C TYR A 126 -4.00 -18.44 -19.05
N GLN A 127 -3.28 -19.26 -19.80
CA GLN A 127 -2.58 -20.42 -19.28
C GLN A 127 -1.09 -20.21 -19.52
N HIS A 128 -0.23 -20.56 -18.56
CA HIS A 128 1.20 -20.39 -18.70
C HIS A 128 2.04 -21.52 -18.08
N ILE A 129 3.28 -21.64 -18.56
CA ILE A 129 4.32 -22.50 -17.99
C ILE A 129 5.56 -21.65 -17.79
N LEU A 130 6.10 -21.64 -16.57
CA LEU A 130 7.34 -20.94 -16.25
C LEU A 130 8.49 -21.94 -16.07
N VAL A 131 9.61 -21.73 -16.75
CA VAL A 131 10.83 -22.56 -16.56
C VAL A 131 12.10 -21.70 -16.54
N LYS A 132 13.15 -22.12 -15.83
CA LYS A 132 14.41 -21.34 -15.76
C LYS A 132 15.27 -21.42 -17.02
N LYS A 133 15.18 -22.51 -17.78
CA LYS A 133 16.08 -22.79 -18.92
C LYS A 133 15.36 -22.57 -20.25
N GLU A 134 15.93 -21.70 -21.09
CA GLU A 134 15.42 -21.41 -22.43
C GLU A 134 15.27 -22.67 -23.29
N SER A 135 16.22 -23.61 -23.18
CA SER A 135 16.17 -24.86 -23.96
C SER A 135 14.95 -25.72 -23.62
N ILE A 136 14.54 -25.73 -22.35
CA ILE A 136 13.33 -26.43 -21.91
C ILE A 136 12.11 -25.67 -22.44
N ALA A 137 12.10 -24.34 -22.32
CA ALA A 137 10.98 -23.54 -22.80
C ALA A 137 10.73 -23.71 -24.30
N LYS A 138 11.80 -23.76 -25.10
CA LYS A 138 11.73 -23.98 -26.55
C LYS A 138 11.13 -25.35 -26.89
N ASP A 139 11.57 -26.40 -26.22
CA ASP A 139 11.04 -27.75 -26.42
C ASP A 139 9.55 -27.83 -26.07
N LEU A 140 9.15 -27.27 -24.92
CA LEU A 140 7.75 -27.26 -24.49
C LEU A 140 6.85 -26.43 -25.42
N SER A 141 7.28 -25.21 -25.78
CA SER A 141 6.56 -24.34 -26.73
C SER A 141 6.37 -25.04 -28.07
N GLN A 142 7.42 -25.69 -28.61
CA GLN A 142 7.33 -26.43 -29.86
C GLN A 142 6.41 -27.65 -29.78
N GLN A 143 6.42 -28.40 -28.67
CA GLN A 143 5.48 -29.50 -28.46
C GLN A 143 4.02 -29.03 -28.44
N LEU A 144 3.77 -27.89 -27.80
CA LEU A 144 2.43 -27.30 -27.68
C LEU A 144 1.93 -26.73 -29.00
N GLN A 145 2.76 -25.99 -29.74
CA GLN A 145 2.41 -25.42 -31.05
C GLN A 145 2.14 -26.51 -32.10
N ASN A 146 2.81 -27.68 -32.01
CA ASN A 146 2.60 -28.81 -32.92
C ASN A 146 1.46 -29.74 -32.47
N ALA A 147 0.88 -29.53 -31.29
CA ALA A 147 -0.20 -30.37 -30.81
C ALA A 147 -1.48 -30.14 -31.64
N PRO A 148 -2.28 -31.18 -31.93
CA PRO A 148 -3.62 -30.99 -32.47
C PRO A 148 -4.45 -30.12 -31.54
N GLU A 149 -5.27 -29.23 -32.10
CA GLU A 149 -6.13 -28.31 -31.34
C GLU A 149 -7.01 -29.05 -30.30
N SER A 150 -7.49 -30.25 -30.62
CA SER A 150 -8.28 -31.08 -29.70
C SER A 150 -7.50 -31.66 -28.52
N LYS A 151 -6.17 -31.53 -28.50
CA LYS A 151 -5.29 -32.07 -27.45
C LYS A 151 -4.45 -31.01 -26.75
N VAL A 152 -4.40 -29.79 -27.28
CA VAL A 152 -3.52 -28.74 -26.76
C VAL A 152 -3.87 -28.40 -25.31
N ASP A 153 -5.16 -28.37 -24.94
CA ASP A 153 -5.62 -28.12 -23.56
C ASP A 153 -5.02 -29.14 -22.59
N THR A 154 -5.25 -30.43 -22.86
CA THR A 154 -4.79 -31.52 -22.01
C THR A 154 -3.27 -31.59 -21.95
N LEU A 155 -2.59 -31.35 -23.07
CA LEU A 155 -1.11 -31.34 -23.10
C LEU A 155 -0.55 -30.17 -22.30
N PHE A 156 -1.12 -28.98 -22.43
CA PHE A 156 -0.65 -27.79 -21.71
C PHE A 156 -0.77 -27.99 -20.20
N THR A 157 -1.92 -28.46 -19.70
CA THR A 157 -2.13 -28.79 -18.29
C THR A 157 -1.09 -29.79 -17.78
N GLN A 158 -0.83 -30.88 -18.50
CA GLN A 158 0.17 -31.89 -18.10
C GLN A 158 1.59 -31.33 -18.07
N LEU A 159 1.96 -30.50 -19.05
CA LEU A 159 3.28 -29.89 -19.10
C LEU A 159 3.44 -28.81 -18.02
N ALA A 160 2.39 -28.04 -17.73
CA ALA A 160 2.38 -27.06 -16.66
C ALA A 160 2.58 -27.73 -15.30
N GLU A 161 1.80 -28.76 -14.97
CA GLU A 161 1.91 -29.51 -13.70
C GLU A 161 3.29 -30.16 -13.53
N LYS A 162 3.89 -30.63 -14.63
CA LYS A 162 5.14 -31.38 -14.59
C LYS A 162 6.39 -30.49 -14.59
N PHE A 163 6.37 -29.38 -15.32
CA PHE A 163 7.56 -28.60 -15.61
C PHE A 163 7.51 -27.17 -15.09
N SER A 164 6.32 -26.62 -14.79
CA SER A 164 6.23 -25.23 -14.36
C SER A 164 6.86 -25.06 -12.98
N GLU A 165 7.72 -24.05 -12.88
CA GLU A 165 8.37 -23.59 -11.65
C GLU A 165 7.59 -22.44 -10.99
N ASP A 166 6.41 -22.08 -11.53
CA ASP A 166 5.46 -21.23 -10.82
C ASP A 166 4.85 -22.01 -9.64
N PRO A 167 4.95 -21.53 -8.39
CA PRO A 167 4.37 -22.19 -7.22
C PRO A 167 2.87 -22.49 -7.35
N SER A 168 2.12 -21.64 -8.07
CA SER A 168 0.67 -21.82 -8.26
C SER A 168 0.32 -22.96 -9.23
N ALA A 169 1.26 -23.36 -10.11
CA ALA A 169 1.02 -24.34 -11.16
C ALA A 169 0.64 -25.74 -10.65
N ALA A 170 1.02 -26.08 -9.43
CA ALA A 170 0.60 -27.34 -8.80
C ALA A 170 -0.90 -27.37 -8.46
N GLU A 171 -1.52 -26.21 -8.26
CA GLU A 171 -2.92 -26.08 -7.85
C GLU A 171 -3.83 -25.71 -9.03
N ASN A 172 -3.36 -24.86 -9.94
CA ASN A 172 -4.14 -24.34 -11.07
C ASN A 172 -3.70 -24.92 -12.43
N SER A 173 -2.71 -25.82 -12.46
CA SER A 173 -2.17 -26.40 -13.70
C SER A 173 -1.76 -25.33 -14.73
N GLY A 174 -1.24 -24.20 -14.25
CA GLY A 174 -0.81 -23.05 -15.06
C GLY A 174 -1.93 -22.11 -15.49
N ASP A 175 -3.19 -22.35 -15.11
CA ASP A 175 -4.32 -21.48 -15.43
C ASP A 175 -4.38 -20.27 -14.47
N LEU A 176 -4.20 -19.06 -15.03
CA LEU A 176 -4.24 -17.82 -14.26
C LEU A 176 -5.64 -17.20 -14.14
N GLY A 177 -6.65 -17.79 -14.80
CA GLY A 177 -7.97 -17.20 -14.93
C GLY A 177 -7.93 -15.90 -15.74
N PHE A 178 -9.01 -15.12 -15.66
CA PHE A 178 -9.07 -13.78 -16.23
C PHE A 178 -8.24 -12.81 -15.40
N VAL A 179 -7.18 -12.26 -16.01
CA VAL A 179 -6.28 -11.31 -15.38
C VAL A 179 -6.48 -9.92 -16.01
N PRO A 180 -6.71 -8.86 -15.20
CA PRO A 180 -6.77 -7.49 -15.69
C PRO A 180 -5.47 -7.02 -16.33
N ALA A 181 -5.57 -6.09 -17.28
CA ALA A 181 -4.41 -5.45 -17.89
C ALA A 181 -3.50 -4.76 -16.86
N GLY A 182 -2.18 -4.91 -16.99
CA GLY A 182 -1.17 -4.28 -16.14
C GLY A 182 -0.83 -5.04 -14.86
N GLN A 183 -1.37 -6.25 -14.64
CA GLN A 183 -1.05 -7.07 -13.47
C GLN A 183 0.10 -8.05 -13.69
N LEU A 184 0.50 -8.30 -14.95
CA LEU A 184 1.60 -9.22 -15.27
C LEU A 184 2.85 -8.44 -15.69
N VAL A 185 4.00 -9.13 -15.73
CA VAL A 185 5.25 -8.49 -16.16
C VAL A 185 5.16 -7.99 -17.61
N PRO A 186 5.78 -6.85 -17.95
CA PRO A 186 5.61 -6.23 -19.27
C PRO A 186 5.94 -7.15 -20.44
N GLU A 187 6.96 -8.01 -20.31
CA GLU A 187 7.36 -8.95 -21.35
C GLU A 187 6.26 -9.98 -21.64
N PHE A 188 5.59 -10.47 -20.59
CA PHE A 188 4.47 -11.40 -20.69
C PHE A 188 3.30 -10.75 -21.43
N GLU A 189 2.87 -9.58 -20.98
CA GLU A 189 1.71 -8.89 -21.57
C GLU A 189 1.96 -8.51 -23.02
N GLN A 190 3.14 -7.97 -23.34
CA GLN A 190 3.51 -7.63 -24.71
C GLN A 190 3.54 -8.82 -25.65
N ALA A 191 3.96 -10.00 -25.17
CA ALA A 191 3.90 -11.22 -25.95
C ALA A 191 2.45 -11.68 -26.12
N ALA A 192 1.67 -11.69 -25.05
CA ALA A 192 0.30 -12.17 -25.06
C ALA A 192 -0.65 -11.31 -25.90
N LEU A 193 -0.41 -9.99 -25.99
CA LEU A 193 -1.13 -9.07 -26.87
C LEU A 193 -1.01 -9.44 -28.36
N LYS A 194 0.09 -10.11 -28.76
CA LYS A 194 0.33 -10.53 -30.15
C LYS A 194 -0.35 -11.86 -30.49
N LEU A 195 -0.78 -12.63 -29.48
CA LEU A 195 -1.39 -13.94 -29.66
C LEU A 195 -2.87 -13.83 -29.97
N LYS A 196 -3.39 -14.75 -30.77
CA LYS A 196 -4.83 -14.99 -30.89
C LYS A 196 -5.32 -15.90 -29.77
N VAL A 197 -6.63 -15.89 -29.52
CA VAL A 197 -7.25 -16.86 -28.61
C VAL A 197 -6.98 -18.28 -29.14
N GLY A 198 -6.51 -19.15 -28.26
CA GLY A 198 -6.07 -20.52 -28.54
C GLY A 198 -4.58 -20.67 -28.85
N GLU A 199 -3.89 -19.59 -29.23
CA GLU A 199 -2.50 -19.62 -29.70
C GLU A 199 -1.48 -19.71 -28.55
N VAL A 200 -0.40 -20.44 -28.80
CA VAL A 200 0.71 -20.65 -27.86
C VAL A 200 1.93 -19.83 -28.31
N SER A 201 2.51 -19.06 -27.40
CA SER A 201 3.66 -18.21 -27.67
C SER A 201 4.95 -19.00 -27.89
N ASP A 202 5.91 -18.35 -28.56
CA ASP A 202 7.32 -18.67 -28.38
C ASP A 202 7.75 -18.39 -26.92
N PRO A 203 8.88 -18.94 -26.45
CA PRO A 203 9.40 -18.64 -25.12
C PRO A 203 9.63 -17.14 -24.89
N VAL A 204 9.04 -16.62 -23.81
CA VAL A 204 9.12 -15.21 -23.44
C VAL A 204 10.00 -15.06 -22.21
N GLN A 205 11.13 -14.36 -22.35
CA GLN A 205 12.04 -14.14 -21.23
C GLN A 205 11.52 -13.02 -20.31
N SER A 206 11.64 -13.23 -19.00
CA SER A 206 11.41 -12.22 -17.96
C SER A 206 12.42 -12.40 -16.82
N GLN A 207 12.32 -11.56 -15.79
CA GLN A 207 13.07 -11.74 -14.54
C GLN A 207 12.82 -13.08 -13.83
N TYR A 208 11.68 -13.73 -14.07
CA TYR A 208 11.33 -15.00 -13.42
C TYR A 208 11.84 -16.25 -14.16
N GLY A 209 12.30 -16.09 -15.40
CA GLY A 209 12.66 -17.18 -16.30
C GLY A 209 11.99 -17.02 -17.66
N PHE A 210 11.64 -18.14 -18.28
CA PHE A 210 11.00 -18.21 -19.59
C PHE A 210 9.55 -18.69 -19.45
N HIS A 211 8.64 -17.91 -19.99
CA HIS A 211 7.21 -18.21 -20.03
C HIS A 211 6.81 -18.80 -21.37
N ILE A 212 6.00 -19.84 -21.36
CA ILE A 212 5.19 -20.25 -22.50
C ILE A 212 3.76 -19.81 -22.20
N ILE A 213 3.18 -18.99 -23.05
CA ILE A 213 1.90 -18.32 -22.80
C ILE A 213 0.86 -18.83 -23.77
N ARG A 214 -0.36 -19.05 -23.29
CA ARG A 214 -1.52 -19.31 -24.12
C ARG A 214 -2.69 -18.44 -23.70
N VAL A 215 -3.35 -17.82 -24.68
CA VAL A 215 -4.55 -17.00 -24.44
C VAL A 215 -5.78 -17.86 -24.60
N LEU A 216 -6.57 -18.04 -23.54
CA LEU A 216 -7.80 -18.83 -23.54
C LEU A 216 -9.05 -17.99 -23.83
N GLY A 217 -9.01 -16.69 -23.54
CA GLY A 217 -10.14 -15.80 -23.78
C GLY A 217 -9.79 -14.34 -23.52
N ARG A 218 -10.59 -13.44 -24.07
CA ARG A 218 -10.52 -11.99 -23.81
C ARG A 218 -11.92 -11.48 -23.54
N ARG A 219 -12.06 -10.59 -22.56
CA ARG A 219 -13.30 -9.89 -22.28
C ARG A 219 -13.01 -8.47 -21.83
N SER A 220 -13.99 -7.60 -21.98
CA SER A 220 -14.00 -6.28 -21.36
C SER A 220 -15.15 -6.28 -20.37
N LEU A 221 -14.87 -5.91 -19.12
CA LEU A 221 -15.92 -5.79 -18.11
C LEU A 221 -16.87 -4.66 -18.51
N SER A 222 -18.18 -4.87 -18.37
CA SER A 222 -19.14 -3.79 -18.48
C SER A 222 -19.00 -2.81 -17.32
N PHE A 223 -19.55 -1.59 -17.45
CA PHE A 223 -19.59 -0.64 -16.34
C PHE A 223 -20.19 -1.25 -15.06
N ALA A 224 -21.22 -2.07 -15.17
CA ALA A 224 -21.84 -2.72 -14.01
C ALA A 224 -20.90 -3.69 -13.30
N GLU A 225 -20.06 -4.41 -14.06
CA GLU A 225 -19.05 -5.34 -13.53
C GLU A 225 -17.82 -4.61 -12.99
N ALA A 226 -17.40 -3.52 -13.63
CA ALA A 226 -16.27 -2.68 -13.21
C ALA A 226 -16.60 -1.75 -12.02
N LYS A 227 -17.89 -1.46 -11.79
CA LYS A 227 -18.33 -0.49 -10.79
C LYS A 227 -17.79 -0.77 -9.38
N PRO A 228 -17.83 -2.00 -8.82
CA PRO A 228 -17.32 -2.26 -7.48
C PRO A 228 -15.81 -1.95 -7.34
N GLN A 229 -15.02 -2.29 -8.36
CA GLN A 229 -13.60 -1.98 -8.39
C GLN A 229 -13.35 -0.48 -8.45
N LEU A 230 -14.11 0.24 -9.28
CA LEU A 230 -14.06 1.69 -9.38
C LEU A 230 -14.49 2.39 -8.08
N GLU A 231 -15.53 1.88 -7.41
CA GLU A 231 -15.98 2.38 -6.10
C GLU A 231 -14.90 2.21 -5.04
N GLN A 232 -14.22 1.07 -5.02
CA GLN A 232 -13.11 0.85 -4.10
C GLN A 232 -11.93 1.77 -4.40
N GLN A 233 -11.50 1.86 -5.66
CA GLN A 233 -10.35 2.66 -6.08
C GLN A 233 -10.58 4.16 -5.85
N LEU A 234 -11.69 4.69 -6.36
CA LEU A 234 -12.00 6.12 -6.23
C LEU A 234 -12.47 6.47 -4.82
N GLY A 235 -13.12 5.54 -4.11
CA GLY A 235 -13.53 5.74 -2.72
C GLY A 235 -12.33 5.87 -1.79
N ALA A 236 -11.26 5.09 -2.00
CA ALA A 236 -10.01 5.25 -1.26
C ALA A 236 -9.40 6.63 -1.51
N GLN A 237 -9.27 7.04 -2.78
CA GLN A 237 -8.71 8.34 -3.15
C GLN A 237 -9.53 9.52 -2.61
N GLN A 238 -10.85 9.50 -2.79
CA GLN A 238 -11.72 10.58 -2.31
C GLN A 238 -11.81 10.61 -0.78
N GLY A 239 -11.76 9.44 -0.12
CA GLY A 239 -11.65 9.36 1.33
C GLY A 239 -10.35 9.99 1.85
N GLU A 240 -9.22 9.72 1.20
CA GLU A 240 -7.94 10.36 1.53
C GLU A 240 -7.97 11.88 1.32
N GLU A 241 -8.51 12.35 0.20
CA GLU A 241 -8.64 13.79 -0.10
C GLU A 241 -9.60 14.51 0.88
N ALA A 242 -10.74 13.88 1.19
CA ALA A 242 -11.71 14.39 2.15
C ALA A 242 -11.10 14.47 3.56
N TRP A 243 -10.37 13.43 3.97
CA TRP A 243 -9.66 13.40 5.24
C TRP A 243 -8.58 14.47 5.33
N ALA A 244 -7.72 14.59 4.32
CA ALA A 244 -6.67 15.60 4.27
C ALA A 244 -7.25 17.02 4.33
N SER A 245 -8.32 17.27 3.57
CA SER A 245 -9.03 18.55 3.57
C SER A 245 -9.65 18.86 4.93
N PHE A 246 -10.26 17.85 5.57
CA PHE A 246 -10.83 17.98 6.90
C PHE A 246 -9.77 18.32 7.95
N VAL A 247 -8.67 17.56 7.99
CA VAL A 247 -7.57 17.78 8.94
C VAL A 247 -6.98 19.18 8.75
N LYS A 248 -6.67 19.56 7.51
CA LYS A 248 -6.14 20.90 7.20
C LYS A 248 -7.06 22.00 7.71
N LYS A 249 -8.37 21.86 7.47
CA LYS A 249 -9.37 22.81 7.98
C LYS A 249 -9.42 22.83 9.50
N SER A 250 -9.40 21.67 10.17
CA SER A 250 -9.38 21.61 11.65
C SER A 250 -8.16 22.34 12.24
N TYR A 251 -6.99 22.23 11.61
CA TYR A 251 -5.80 22.97 12.03
C TYR A 251 -5.93 24.48 11.81
N GLN A 252 -6.54 24.91 10.70
CA GLN A 252 -6.82 26.32 10.42
C GLN A 252 -7.83 26.91 11.44
N ASP A 253 -8.93 26.19 11.68
CA ASP A 253 -9.97 26.60 12.62
C ASP A 253 -9.44 26.66 14.07
N ALA A 254 -8.49 25.78 14.43
CA ALA A 254 -7.83 25.78 15.73
C ALA A 254 -6.80 26.92 15.92
N GLY A 255 -6.38 27.60 14.85
CA GLY A 255 -5.42 28.71 14.92
C GLY A 255 -4.06 28.29 15.49
N VAL A 256 -3.51 27.16 15.04
CA VAL A 256 -2.26 26.61 15.58
C VAL A 256 -1.07 27.53 15.32
N GLU A 257 -0.39 27.95 16.39
CA GLU A 257 0.88 28.67 16.33
C GLU A 257 2.02 27.82 16.90
N ILE A 258 3.10 27.67 16.15
CA ILE A 258 4.29 26.94 16.58
C ILE A 258 5.36 27.93 17.03
N ASN A 259 5.98 27.66 18.18
CA ASN A 259 7.13 28.46 18.61
C ASN A 259 8.25 28.31 17.56
N PRO A 260 8.76 29.42 16.97
CA PRO A 260 9.71 29.37 15.87
C PRO A 260 11.00 28.59 16.16
N ARG A 261 11.36 28.39 17.44
CA ARG A 261 12.50 27.54 17.82
C ARG A 261 12.38 26.10 17.33
N PHE A 262 11.16 25.63 17.11
CA PHE A 262 10.87 24.28 16.63
C PHE A 262 10.63 24.21 15.13
N GLY A 263 10.52 25.34 14.43
CA GLY A 263 10.20 25.43 13.01
C GLY A 263 8.78 25.96 12.75
N GLU A 264 8.31 25.72 11.53
CA GLU A 264 7.01 26.15 11.00
C GLU A 264 6.13 24.94 10.71
N LEU A 265 4.84 25.09 10.96
CA LEU A 265 3.85 24.06 10.63
C LEU A 265 3.54 24.11 9.13
N ASP A 266 3.81 23.02 8.43
CA ASP A 266 3.28 22.77 7.11
C ASP A 266 1.85 22.23 7.24
N LEU A 267 0.86 22.99 6.77
CA LEU A 267 -0.55 22.64 6.87
C LEU A 267 -0.97 21.49 5.95
N ASP A 268 -0.22 21.19 4.90
CA ASP A 268 -0.53 20.11 3.96
C ASP A 268 -0.06 18.76 4.52
N THR A 269 1.13 18.74 5.15
CA THR A 269 1.71 17.51 5.73
C THR A 269 1.47 17.38 7.24
N GLN A 270 1.01 18.45 7.90
CA GLN A 270 0.92 18.62 9.35
C GLN A 270 2.25 18.36 10.07
N GLN A 271 3.37 18.43 9.35
CA GLN A 271 4.71 18.32 9.91
C GLN A 271 5.23 19.68 10.35
N ILE A 272 6.17 19.67 11.29
CA ILE A 272 6.90 20.88 11.69
C ILE A 272 8.25 20.82 11.01
N VAL A 273 8.50 21.76 10.10
CA VAL A 273 9.67 21.82 9.24
C VAL A 273 10.45 23.10 9.50
N ASN A 274 11.74 23.15 9.15
CA ASN A 274 12.46 24.42 9.18
C ASN A 274 12.19 25.16 7.87
N PRO A 275 11.90 26.46 7.90
CA PRO A 275 11.62 27.23 6.68
C PRO A 275 12.77 27.24 5.67
N ASP A 276 13.99 26.82 6.04
CA ASP A 276 15.11 26.80 5.11
C ASP A 276 16.24 25.86 5.52
N ALA A 277 16.54 24.87 4.66
CA ALA A 277 17.89 24.31 4.53
C ALA A 277 18.75 25.15 3.55
N GLY A 278 18.22 26.24 2.97
CA GLY A 278 18.85 27.02 1.90
C GLY A 278 18.95 28.54 2.08
N SER A 279 18.21 29.16 3.00
CA SER A 279 18.14 30.63 3.12
C SER A 279 18.34 31.13 4.56
N VAL A 280 19.54 30.95 5.11
CA VAL A 280 20.01 31.82 6.19
C VAL A 280 20.98 32.85 5.59
N PRO A 281 20.57 34.11 5.39
CA PRO A 281 21.50 35.19 5.11
C PRO A 281 22.42 35.38 6.33
N GLY A 282 23.70 35.07 6.18
CA GLY A 282 24.71 35.30 7.22
C GLY A 282 25.55 34.09 7.64
N ALA A 283 25.36 32.91 7.03
CA ALA A 283 26.34 31.82 7.17
C ALA A 283 27.59 32.13 6.33
N GLU A 284 28.50 32.93 6.90
CA GLU A 284 29.87 33.00 6.40
C GLU A 284 30.43 31.57 6.35
N GLN A 285 30.86 31.15 5.15
CA GLN A 285 31.61 29.93 4.95
C GLN A 285 32.93 30.06 5.72
N SER A 286 32.97 29.52 6.94
CA SER A 286 34.23 29.16 7.56
C SER A 286 34.78 27.94 6.82
N LYS A 287 35.58 28.24 5.78
CA LYS A 287 36.54 27.29 5.22
C LYS A 287 37.63 27.05 6.25
N GLU A 288 37.81 25.79 6.64
CA GLU A 288 39.13 25.18 6.85
C GLU A 288 39.09 23.74 6.30
#